data_AF-A0A8C4QLV3-F1
#
_entry.id   AF-A0A8C4QLV3-F1
#
_cell.length_a   1.000
_cell.length_b   1.000
_cell.length_c   1.000
_cell.angle_alpha   90.00
_cell.angle_beta   90.00
_cell.angle_gamma   90.00
#
_symmetry.space_group_name_H-M   'P 1'
#
loop_
_entity.id
_entity.type
_entity.pdbx_description
1 polymer ?
#
loop_
_entity_poly.entity_id
_entity_poly.type
_entity_poly.pdbx_seq_one_letter_code
_entity_poly.pdbx_strand_id
1 'polypeptide(L)'
;MTSSTSPRGPRQGSRVRGLHLVLLVLAVSATRTRSAKLNVPKVLLPHSAETPINYTLEASDGCYTWRSTRPETVTVEPFWTLDDRGQDCSKTALVTARSSHASRQMAIVFAEETVTGWLLRCDVIIDVISGIQVSSTTRELYLEDSPLKLSIRAFDREGNTFTTLAGLPFDWTIVKDTESASSPDSHNSLR
;
A
#
# COMPACT_ATOMS: atom_id res chain seq x y z
N MET A 1 44.88 52.50 -58.08
CA MET A 1 43.86 51.44 -58.27
C MET A 1 43.96 50.47 -57.11
N THR A 2 42.86 50.31 -56.41
CA THR A 2 42.65 49.59 -55.16
C THR A 2 42.39 48.10 -55.39
N SER A 3 42.94 47.23 -54.54
CA SER A 3 42.49 45.83 -54.32
C SER A 3 43.02 45.38 -52.94
N SER A 4 42.18 45.28 -51.90
CA SER A 4 41.40 44.09 -51.46
C SER A 4 42.30 42.89 -51.13
N THR A 5 42.22 42.14 -50.03
CA THR A 5 41.26 42.03 -48.91
C THR A 5 41.88 41.09 -47.85
N SER A 6 41.58 41.39 -46.58
CA SER A 6 41.55 40.60 -45.33
C SER A 6 42.00 39.11 -45.27
N PRO A 7 42.73 38.68 -44.20
CA PRO A 7 43.01 37.26 -43.93
C PRO A 7 41.84 36.56 -43.22
N ARG A 8 41.56 35.31 -43.61
CA ARG A 8 40.58 34.42 -42.97
C ARG A 8 41.04 34.00 -41.56
N GLY A 9 40.26 34.37 -40.55
CA GLY A 9 40.34 33.84 -39.19
C GLY A 9 39.78 32.41 -39.05
N PRO A 10 40.03 31.75 -37.90
CA PRO A 10 40.14 30.29 -37.84
C PRO A 10 38.84 29.54 -37.51
N ARG A 11 38.75 28.33 -38.09
CA ARG A 11 38.13 27.07 -37.60
C ARG A 11 36.97 27.19 -36.59
N GLN A 12 35.79 27.45 -37.12
CA GLN A 12 34.50 27.30 -36.44
C GLN A 12 34.03 25.83 -36.57
N GLY A 13 34.31 24.99 -35.57
CA GLY A 13 33.88 23.57 -35.64
C GLY A 13 34.14 22.72 -34.40
N SER A 14 34.97 23.18 -33.45
CA SER A 14 35.31 22.41 -32.25
C SER A 14 34.37 22.67 -31.06
N ARG A 15 33.92 23.93 -30.87
CA ARG A 15 33.10 24.32 -29.70
C ARG A 15 31.70 23.68 -29.68
N VAL A 16 31.06 23.55 -30.85
CA VAL A 16 29.71 22.98 -30.95
C VAL A 16 29.71 21.47 -30.67
N ARG A 17 30.75 20.76 -31.15
CA ARG A 17 30.95 19.32 -30.88
C ARG A 17 31.23 19.04 -29.40
N GLY A 18 31.99 19.90 -28.72
CA GLY A 18 32.23 19.80 -27.28
C GLY A 18 30.96 20.01 -26.46
N LEU A 19 30.12 20.98 -26.84
CA LEU A 19 28.84 21.24 -26.17
C LEU A 19 27.86 20.08 -26.33
N HIS A 20 27.76 19.48 -27.52
CA HIS A 20 26.94 18.29 -27.75
C HIS A 20 27.46 17.08 -26.98
N LEU A 21 28.78 16.87 -26.90
CA LEU A 21 29.37 15.79 -26.11
C LEU A 21 29.10 15.97 -24.61
N VAL A 22 29.20 17.20 -24.09
CA VAL A 22 28.87 17.54 -22.69
C VAL A 22 27.38 17.33 -22.41
N LEU A 23 26.49 17.74 -23.32
CA LEU A 23 25.04 17.48 -23.21
C LEU A 23 24.71 15.98 -23.27
N LEU A 24 25.42 15.19 -24.07
CA LEU A 24 25.26 13.74 -24.15
C LEU A 24 25.74 13.05 -22.86
N VAL A 25 26.86 13.50 -22.28
CA VAL A 25 27.35 13.03 -20.96
C VAL A 25 26.36 13.39 -19.85
N LEU A 26 25.82 14.62 -19.85
CA LEU A 26 24.81 15.06 -18.88
C LEU A 26 23.48 14.29 -19.02
N ALA A 27 23.09 13.94 -20.26
CA ALA A 27 21.90 13.14 -20.53
C ALA A 27 22.09 11.65 -20.15
N VAL A 28 23.30 11.09 -20.31
CA VAL A 28 23.62 9.73 -19.84
C VAL A 28 23.66 9.65 -18.30
N SER A 29 23.97 10.77 -17.62
CA SER A 29 23.82 10.88 -16.16
C SER A 29 22.39 11.12 -15.67
N ALA A 30 21.38 11.12 -16.55
CA ALA A 30 19.98 10.90 -16.16
C ALA A 30 19.79 9.44 -15.72
N THR A 31 20.53 9.07 -14.68
CA THR A 31 20.30 7.87 -13.90
C THR A 31 18.84 7.91 -13.47
N ARG A 32 18.09 6.87 -13.81
CA ARG A 32 16.77 6.64 -13.28
C ARG A 32 16.92 6.63 -11.76
N THR A 33 16.55 7.71 -11.09
CA THR A 33 16.48 7.77 -9.63
C THR A 33 15.38 6.82 -9.22
N ARG A 34 15.75 5.56 -8.99
CA ARG A 34 14.89 4.58 -8.35
C ARG A 34 14.61 5.09 -6.95
N SER A 35 13.33 5.29 -6.65
CA SER A 35 12.91 5.79 -5.35
C SER A 35 12.38 4.59 -4.57
N ALA A 36 13.17 4.14 -3.62
CA ALA A 36 12.80 3.08 -2.69
C ALA A 36 11.66 3.59 -1.79
N LYS A 37 10.50 2.92 -1.85
CA LYS A 37 9.35 3.23 -0.99
C LYS A 37 8.58 1.96 -0.66
N LEU A 38 7.97 1.95 0.51
CA LEU A 38 6.98 0.94 0.87
C LEU A 38 5.61 1.33 0.31
N ASN A 39 4.77 0.34 0.01
CA ASN A 39 3.38 0.52 -0.36
C ASN A 39 2.58 1.31 0.70
N VAL A 40 2.94 1.14 1.98
CA VAL A 40 2.34 1.87 3.11
C VAL A 40 3.37 2.19 4.20
N PRO A 41 3.34 3.40 4.79
CA PRO A 41 4.22 3.76 5.91
C PRO A 41 3.68 3.29 7.26
N LYS A 42 2.39 2.92 7.33
CA LYS A 42 1.70 2.53 8.55
C LYS A 42 0.56 1.58 8.26
N VAL A 43 0.41 0.55 9.10
CA VAL A 43 -0.72 -0.38 9.07
C VAL A 43 -1.35 -0.50 10.44
N LEU A 44 -2.68 -0.64 10.46
CA LEU A 44 -3.49 -0.90 11.64
C LEU A 44 -4.15 -2.28 11.44
N LEU A 45 -3.72 -3.27 12.21
CA LEU A 45 -4.17 -4.65 12.11
C LEU A 45 -5.06 -4.99 13.31
N PRO A 46 -6.18 -5.70 13.11
CA PRO A 46 -7.02 -6.12 14.22
C PRO A 46 -6.32 -7.16 15.09
N HIS A 47 -6.53 -7.06 16.40
CA HIS A 47 -6.24 -8.13 17.35
C HIS A 47 -7.22 -9.29 17.11
N SER A 48 -6.70 -10.51 17.06
CA SER A 48 -7.48 -11.74 17.01
C SER A 48 -6.77 -12.80 17.87
N ALA A 49 -7.54 -13.42 18.77
CA ALA A 49 -7.01 -14.43 19.69
C ALA A 49 -6.76 -15.78 19.01
N GLU A 50 -7.53 -16.11 17.98
CA GLU A 50 -7.55 -17.43 17.34
C GLU A 50 -6.85 -17.42 15.98
N THR A 51 -7.01 -16.34 15.21
CA THR A 51 -6.53 -16.26 13.83
C THR A 51 -5.44 -15.19 13.68
N PRO A 52 -4.20 -15.57 13.30
CA PRO A 52 -3.19 -14.57 12.98
C PRO A 52 -3.61 -13.69 11.81
N ILE A 53 -3.39 -12.38 11.93
CA ILE A 53 -3.78 -11.43 10.89
C ILE A 53 -2.57 -11.09 10.04
N ASN A 54 -2.74 -11.25 8.72
CA ASN A 54 -1.68 -11.11 7.74
C ASN A 54 -1.85 -9.86 6.89
N TYR A 55 -0.74 -9.21 6.59
CA TYR A 55 -0.65 -8.11 5.63
C TYR A 55 0.65 -8.20 4.84
N THR A 56 0.61 -7.99 3.52
CA THR A 56 1.80 -8.02 2.69
C THR A 56 2.36 -6.62 2.51
N LEU A 57 3.58 -6.40 3.01
CA LEU A 57 4.37 -5.22 2.66
C LEU A 57 5.06 -5.44 1.32
N GLU A 58 5.14 -4.38 0.54
CA GLU A 58 5.83 -4.36 -0.75
C GLU A 58 6.73 -3.12 -0.83
N ALA A 59 7.99 -3.34 -1.20
CA ALA A 59 8.96 -2.29 -1.45
C ALA A 59 9.21 -2.16 -2.96
N SER A 60 9.15 -0.92 -3.46
CA SER A 60 9.51 -0.64 -4.85
C SER A 60 11.02 -0.49 -5.01
N ASP A 61 11.53 -0.97 -6.14
CA ASP A 61 12.93 -0.86 -6.56
C ASP A 61 13.95 -1.47 -5.58
N GLY A 62 14.77 -2.41 -6.05
CA GLY A 62 15.81 -3.04 -5.21
C GLY A 62 15.38 -4.37 -4.58
N CYS A 63 16.22 -4.86 -3.68
CA CYS A 63 16.07 -6.10 -2.93
C CYS A 63 16.29 -5.82 -1.45
N TYR A 64 15.49 -6.44 -0.58
CA TYR A 64 15.38 -6.01 0.80
C TYR A 64 15.60 -7.14 1.80
N THR A 65 16.24 -6.81 2.91
CA THR A 65 16.24 -7.62 4.12
C THR A 65 15.20 -7.04 5.09
N TRP A 66 14.35 -7.91 5.64
CA TRP A 66 13.22 -7.50 6.47
C TRP A 66 13.47 -7.82 7.94
N ARG A 67 13.11 -6.90 8.84
CA ARG A 67 13.22 -7.11 10.29
C ARG A 67 12.11 -6.43 11.05
N SER A 68 11.63 -7.08 12.11
CA SER A 68 10.68 -6.50 13.08
C SER A 68 11.42 -6.07 14.35
N THR A 69 11.03 -4.96 14.96
CA THR A 69 11.51 -4.57 16.30
C THR A 69 10.93 -5.41 17.42
N ARG A 70 9.84 -6.13 17.16
CA ARG A 70 9.11 -6.96 18.14
C ARG A 70 8.63 -8.27 17.48
N PRO A 71 9.54 -9.19 17.15
CA PRO A 71 9.20 -10.45 16.47
C PRO A 71 8.19 -11.31 17.24
N GLU A 72 8.12 -11.16 18.56
CA GLU A 72 7.17 -11.86 19.43
C GLU A 72 5.72 -11.44 19.22
N THR A 73 5.47 -10.21 18.73
CA THR A 73 4.13 -9.65 18.51
C THR A 73 3.82 -9.48 17.02
N VAL A 74 4.82 -9.11 16.23
CA VAL A 74 4.72 -8.90 14.78
C VAL A 74 5.88 -9.63 14.11
N THR A 75 5.60 -10.76 13.47
CA THR A 75 6.58 -11.48 12.66
C THR A 75 6.61 -10.91 11.25
N VAL A 76 7.76 -11.04 10.59
CA VAL A 76 7.93 -10.65 9.19
C VAL A 76 8.66 -11.76 8.44
N GLU A 77 8.05 -12.26 7.38
CA GLU A 77 8.58 -13.36 6.56
C GLU A 77 8.75 -12.90 5.11
N PRO A 78 9.98 -12.86 4.59
CA PRO A 78 10.25 -12.42 3.22
C PRO A 78 9.75 -13.45 2.20
N PHE A 79 9.19 -12.97 1.09
CA PHE A 79 9.02 -13.76 -0.12
C PHE A 79 10.25 -13.59 -1.00
N TRP A 80 10.96 -14.69 -1.25
CA TRP A 80 12.18 -14.71 -2.06
C TRP A 80 11.87 -15.01 -3.53
N THR A 81 12.49 -14.25 -4.42
CA THR A 81 12.42 -14.40 -5.87
C THR A 81 13.82 -14.22 -6.46
N LEU A 82 14.08 -14.73 -7.66
CA LEU A 82 15.33 -14.44 -8.37
C LEU A 82 15.22 -13.08 -9.07
N ASP A 83 16.24 -12.24 -8.92
CA ASP A 83 16.36 -10.98 -9.65
C ASP A 83 16.84 -11.18 -11.10
N ASP A 84 16.99 -10.08 -11.84
CA ASP A 84 17.47 -10.08 -13.23
C ASP A 84 18.88 -10.68 -13.39
N ARG A 85 19.62 -10.88 -12.29
CA ARG A 85 20.96 -11.46 -12.24
C ARG A 85 20.96 -12.90 -11.71
N GLY A 86 19.79 -13.46 -11.39
CA GLY A 86 19.65 -14.80 -10.83
C GLY A 86 20.02 -14.90 -9.34
N GLN A 87 19.97 -13.80 -8.59
CA GLN A 87 20.25 -13.76 -7.16
C GLN A 87 18.94 -13.67 -6.34
N ASP A 88 18.93 -14.26 -5.15
CA ASP A 88 17.81 -14.14 -4.21
C ASP A 88 17.52 -12.68 -3.85
N CYS A 89 16.27 -12.29 -4.03
CA CYS A 89 15.77 -10.95 -3.89
C CYS A 89 14.36 -10.99 -3.29
N SER A 90 14.17 -10.29 -2.19
CA SER A 90 12.84 -10.07 -1.60
C SER A 90 12.39 -8.64 -1.82
N LYS A 91 11.24 -8.47 -2.48
CA LYS A 91 10.54 -7.18 -2.62
C LYS A 91 9.26 -7.13 -1.79
N THR A 92 8.78 -8.28 -1.35
CA THR A 92 7.57 -8.42 -0.57
C THR A 92 7.84 -9.25 0.68
N ALA A 93 7.15 -8.92 1.77
CA ALA A 93 7.19 -9.69 2.99
C ALA A 93 5.82 -9.78 3.64
N LEU A 94 5.50 -10.94 4.20
CA LEU A 94 4.31 -11.19 4.98
C LEU A 94 4.54 -10.67 6.40
N VAL A 95 3.74 -9.70 6.82
CA VAL A 95 3.65 -9.23 8.19
C VAL A 95 2.50 -9.95 8.87
N THR A 96 2.79 -10.67 9.96
CA THR A 96 1.78 -11.40 10.73
C THR A 96 1.68 -10.85 12.14
N ALA A 97 0.48 -10.38 12.50
CA ALA A 97 0.13 -9.96 13.84
C ALA A 97 -0.23 -11.18 14.70
N ARG A 98 0.54 -11.40 15.77
CA ARG A 98 0.39 -12.52 16.73
C ARG A 98 0.29 -11.98 18.16
N SER A 99 -0.67 -11.12 18.39
CA SER A 99 -0.87 -10.51 19.71
C SER A 99 -1.59 -11.47 20.66
N SER A 100 -0.99 -11.75 21.82
CA SER A 100 -1.64 -12.48 22.92
C SER A 100 -2.52 -11.61 23.81
N HIS A 101 -2.47 -10.28 23.64
CA HIS A 101 -3.13 -9.32 24.54
C HIS A 101 -4.09 -8.44 23.76
N ALA A 102 -5.35 -8.39 24.18
CA ALA A 102 -6.38 -7.50 23.63
C ALA A 102 -6.16 -6.03 24.05
N SER A 103 -5.02 -5.47 23.65
CA SER A 103 -4.58 -4.11 23.96
C SER A 103 -3.77 -3.55 22.80
N ARG A 104 -3.74 -2.22 22.67
CA ARG A 104 -2.97 -1.54 21.64
C ARG A 104 -1.48 -1.85 21.75
N GLN A 105 -0.91 -2.45 20.70
CA GLN A 105 0.51 -2.78 20.60
C GLN A 105 1.12 -2.16 19.35
N MET A 106 2.41 -1.88 19.40
CA MET A 106 3.14 -1.24 18.31
C MET A 106 4.47 -1.95 18.05
N ALA A 107 4.76 -2.20 16.79
CA ALA A 107 6.04 -2.65 16.29
C ALA A 107 6.45 -1.83 15.07
N ILE A 108 7.72 -1.87 14.72
CA ILE A 108 8.24 -1.27 13.51
C ILE A 108 8.83 -2.40 12.65
N VAL A 109 8.37 -2.48 11.41
CA VAL A 109 9.00 -3.33 10.40
C VAL A 109 9.93 -2.46 9.56
N PHE A 110 11.17 -2.90 9.43
CA PHE A 110 12.15 -2.28 8.57
C PHE A 110 12.42 -3.13 7.34
N ALA A 111 12.63 -2.46 6.21
CA ALA A 111 13.14 -3.04 4.98
C ALA A 111 14.44 -2.33 4.62
N GLU A 112 15.57 -3.05 4.67
CA GLU A 112 16.89 -2.52 4.36
C GLU A 112 17.31 -2.95 2.96
N GLU A 113 17.55 -1.99 2.06
CA GLU A 113 17.99 -2.27 0.70
C GLU A 113 19.41 -2.84 0.71
N THR A 114 19.59 -4.01 0.10
CA THR A 114 20.83 -4.81 0.22
C THR A 114 22.08 -4.18 -0.38
N VAL A 115 21.93 -3.27 -1.35
CA VAL A 115 23.07 -2.65 -2.06
C VAL A 115 23.55 -1.37 -1.38
N THR A 116 22.61 -0.57 -0.90
CA THR A 116 22.86 0.80 -0.46
C THR A 116 22.75 0.97 1.06
N GLY A 117 22.08 0.03 1.74
CA GLY A 117 21.70 0.15 3.15
C GLY A 117 20.56 1.13 3.42
N TRP A 118 19.84 1.61 2.39
CA TRP A 118 18.68 2.49 2.61
C TRP A 118 17.60 1.77 3.42
N LEU A 119 17.17 2.41 4.50
CA LEU A 119 16.25 1.82 5.47
C LEU A 119 14.86 2.41 5.30
N LEU A 120 13.90 1.59 4.87
CA LEU A 120 12.48 1.91 4.85
C LEU A 120 11.82 1.43 6.14
N ARG A 121 10.76 2.13 6.54
CA ARG A 121 10.07 1.92 7.81
C ARG A 121 8.55 1.81 7.62
N CYS A 122 7.95 0.80 8.21
CA CYS A 122 6.50 0.68 8.39
C CYS A 122 6.16 0.57 9.88
N ASP A 123 5.28 1.46 10.37
CA ASP A 123 4.70 1.33 11.71
C ASP A 123 3.55 0.32 11.68
N VAL A 124 3.65 -0.75 12.45
CA VAL A 124 2.61 -1.77 12.60
C VAL A 124 1.92 -1.57 13.94
N ILE A 125 0.62 -1.29 13.91
CA ILE A 125 -0.22 -1.13 15.09
C ILE A 125 -1.19 -2.30 15.15
N ILE A 126 -1.28 -2.98 16.28
CA ILE A 126 -2.30 -3.98 16.55
C ILE A 126 -3.28 -3.39 17.55
N ASP A 127 -4.58 -3.44 17.27
CA ASP A 127 -5.60 -2.93 18.19
C ASP A 127 -6.93 -3.69 18.10
N VAL A 128 -7.80 -3.48 19.08
CA VAL A 128 -9.10 -4.14 19.20
C VAL A 128 -10.14 -3.40 18.36
N ILE A 129 -10.92 -4.18 17.59
CA ILE A 129 -12.08 -3.65 16.87
C ILE A 129 -13.11 -3.13 17.88
N SER A 130 -13.47 -1.86 17.75
CA SER A 130 -14.44 -1.19 18.62
C SER A 130 -15.77 -0.91 17.92
N GLY A 131 -15.79 -0.93 16.59
CA GLY A 131 -17.01 -0.80 15.81
C GLY A 131 -16.87 -1.43 14.42
N ILE A 132 -17.99 -1.87 13.86
CA ILE A 132 -18.09 -2.37 12.50
C ILE A 132 -19.17 -1.61 11.74
N GLN A 133 -19.00 -1.47 10.44
CA GLN A 133 -19.98 -0.87 9.55
C GLN A 133 -20.07 -1.68 8.26
N VAL A 134 -21.30 -2.06 7.90
CA VAL A 134 -21.62 -2.61 6.59
C VAL A 134 -21.88 -1.45 5.63
N SER A 135 -21.26 -1.51 4.46
CA SER A 135 -21.40 -0.53 3.39
C SER A 135 -21.82 -1.22 2.10
N SER A 136 -22.67 -0.55 1.33
CA SER A 136 -23.21 -1.02 0.05
C SER A 136 -23.12 0.09 -1.00
N THR A 137 -23.22 -0.28 -2.28
CA THR A 137 -23.30 0.66 -3.39
C THR A 137 -24.74 1.09 -3.72
N THR A 138 -25.74 0.35 -3.28
CA THR A 138 -27.17 0.65 -3.46
C THR A 138 -27.93 0.47 -2.15
N ARG A 139 -29.07 1.16 -2.05
CA ARG A 139 -30.03 1.06 -0.95
C ARG A 139 -31.13 0.03 -1.25
N GLU A 140 -31.47 -0.17 -2.51
CA GLU A 140 -32.58 -1.02 -2.95
C GLU A 140 -32.05 -2.19 -3.77
N LEU A 141 -32.73 -3.33 -3.62
CA LEU A 141 -32.43 -4.57 -4.32
C LEU A 141 -33.62 -4.94 -5.20
N TYR A 142 -33.34 -5.17 -6.48
CA TYR A 142 -34.31 -5.69 -7.43
C TYR A 142 -33.95 -7.15 -7.75
N LEU A 143 -34.95 -8.02 -7.86
CA LEU A 143 -34.74 -9.47 -8.05
C LEU A 143 -34.03 -9.81 -9.37
N GLU A 144 -34.19 -8.96 -10.38
CA GLU A 144 -33.62 -9.14 -11.71
C GLU A 144 -32.22 -8.52 -11.86
N ASP A 145 -31.74 -7.80 -10.83
CA ASP A 145 -30.43 -7.16 -10.86
C ASP A 145 -29.32 -8.12 -10.43
N SER A 146 -28.08 -7.75 -10.79
CA SER A 146 -26.91 -8.47 -10.29
C SER A 146 -26.80 -8.40 -8.76
N PRO A 147 -26.31 -9.46 -8.09
CA PRO A 147 -26.17 -9.49 -6.63
C PRO A 147 -25.36 -8.30 -6.09
N LEU A 148 -25.85 -7.69 -5.01
CA LEU A 148 -25.17 -6.58 -4.35
C LEU A 148 -23.92 -7.06 -3.61
N LYS A 149 -22.80 -6.35 -3.84
CA LYS A 149 -21.59 -6.49 -3.02
C LYS A 149 -21.71 -5.67 -1.74
N LEU A 150 -21.69 -6.36 -0.60
CA LEU A 150 -21.54 -5.76 0.72
C LEU A 150 -20.07 -5.71 1.10
N SER A 151 -19.65 -4.61 1.74
CA SER A 151 -18.28 -4.42 2.24
C SER A 151 -18.31 -4.03 3.70
N ILE A 152 -17.48 -4.68 4.51
CA ILE A 152 -17.34 -4.37 5.93
C ILE A 152 -16.13 -3.46 6.13
N ARG A 153 -16.32 -2.43 6.95
CA ARG A 153 -15.24 -1.66 7.57
C ARG A 153 -15.29 -1.86 9.07
N ALA A 154 -14.14 -1.83 9.71
CA ALA A 154 -14.05 -1.86 11.16
C ALA A 154 -13.17 -0.71 11.65
N PHE A 155 -13.42 -0.28 12.87
CA PHE A 155 -12.81 0.91 13.46
C PHE A 155 -12.23 0.62 14.85
N ASP A 156 -11.09 1.24 15.17
CA ASP A 156 -10.58 1.32 16.55
C ASP A 156 -11.38 2.33 17.38
N ARG A 157 -10.97 2.55 18.64
CA ARG A 157 -11.67 3.46 19.56
C ARG A 157 -11.57 4.91 19.13
N GLU A 158 -10.51 5.25 18.41
CA GLU A 158 -10.24 6.58 17.87
C GLU A 158 -10.95 6.82 16.52
N GLY A 159 -11.62 5.81 15.95
CA GLY A 159 -12.33 5.89 14.67
C GLY A 159 -11.45 5.63 13.45
N ASN A 160 -10.22 5.15 13.62
CA ASN A 160 -9.35 4.76 12.51
C ASN A 160 -9.82 3.46 11.89
N THR A 161 -9.78 3.37 10.55
CA THR A 161 -10.15 2.14 9.84
C THR A 161 -9.00 1.15 9.86
N PHE A 162 -9.29 -0.12 10.18
CA PHE A 162 -8.31 -1.20 10.06
C PHE A 162 -7.88 -1.40 8.61
N THR A 163 -6.59 -1.63 8.40
CA THR A 163 -5.98 -1.81 7.08
C THR A 163 -6.52 -3.06 6.36
N THR A 164 -6.82 -4.11 7.12
CA THR A 164 -7.40 -5.35 6.60
C THR A 164 -8.26 -6.03 7.66
N LEU A 165 -9.29 -6.72 7.21
CA LEU A 165 -10.11 -7.65 8.01
C LEU A 165 -10.00 -9.08 7.49
N ALA A 166 -9.09 -9.32 6.53
CA ALA A 166 -8.88 -10.65 5.97
C ALA A 166 -8.40 -11.62 7.05
N GLY A 167 -8.99 -12.81 7.08
CA GLY A 167 -8.70 -13.83 8.08
C GLY A 167 -9.60 -13.77 9.33
N LEU A 168 -10.42 -12.73 9.48
CA LEU A 168 -11.46 -12.70 10.52
C LEU A 168 -12.74 -13.39 10.03
N PRO A 169 -13.34 -14.28 10.85
CA PRO A 169 -14.65 -14.85 10.55
C PRO A 169 -15.75 -13.79 10.74
N PHE A 170 -16.79 -13.87 9.92
CA PHE A 170 -17.99 -13.02 10.02
C PHE A 170 -19.25 -13.89 9.98
N ASP A 171 -20.09 -13.72 10.98
CA ASP A 171 -21.43 -14.30 11.00
C ASP A 171 -22.43 -13.30 10.41
N TRP A 172 -23.16 -13.74 9.39
CA TRP A 172 -24.14 -12.92 8.69
C TRP A 172 -25.55 -13.40 9.00
N THR A 173 -26.41 -12.49 9.44
CA THR A 173 -27.82 -12.75 9.67
C THR A 173 -28.66 -11.67 9.00
N ILE A 174 -29.69 -12.08 8.27
CA ILE A 174 -30.68 -11.17 7.71
C ILE A 174 -31.79 -11.00 8.74
N VAL A 175 -31.99 -9.77 9.21
CA VAL A 175 -33.05 -9.42 10.15
C VAL A 175 -34.08 -8.58 9.40
N LYS A 176 -35.35 -8.95 9.49
CA LYS A 176 -36.45 -8.12 8.99
C LYS A 176 -36.69 -7.00 9.99
N ASP A 177 -36.81 -5.76 9.53
CA ASP A 177 -37.21 -4.66 10.41
C ASP A 177 -38.54 -5.02 11.06
N THR A 178 -38.53 -5.14 12.39
CA THR A 178 -39.78 -5.22 13.16
C THR A 178 -40.50 -3.91 12.92
N GLU A 179 -41.70 -3.96 12.31
CA GLU A 179 -42.58 -2.81 12.19
C GLU A 179 -42.63 -2.13 13.56
N SER A 180 -42.07 -0.92 13.66
CA SER A 180 -42.23 -0.11 14.84
C SER A 180 -43.72 0.11 15.01
N ALA A 181 -44.27 -0.41 16.12
CA ALA A 181 -45.67 -0.30 16.45
C ALA A 181 -46.04 1.19 16.65
N SER A 182 -46.52 1.85 15.58
CA SER A 182 -47.58 2.88 15.61
C SER A 182 -47.75 3.59 14.25
N SER A 183 -48.75 3.20 13.46
CA SER A 183 -49.88 4.05 13.05
C SER A 183 -50.76 3.29 12.04
N PRO A 184 -52.08 3.17 12.24
CA PRO A 184 -52.98 2.49 11.30
C PRO A 184 -53.30 3.43 10.12
N ASP A 185 -52.41 3.50 9.14
CA ASP A 185 -52.74 4.18 7.89
C ASP A 185 -53.48 3.23 6.95
N SER A 186 -54.80 3.41 6.97
CA SER A 186 -55.78 2.90 6.04
C SER A 186 -55.43 3.26 4.60
N HIS A 187 -54.87 2.32 3.83
CA HIS A 187 -55.07 2.29 2.39
C HIS A 187 -55.42 0.88 1.94
N ASN A 188 -56.63 0.49 2.29
CA ASN A 188 -57.39 -0.52 1.57
C ASN A 188 -58.07 0.18 0.38
N SER A 189 -57.58 -0.01 -0.83
CA SER A 189 -58.38 0.20 -2.03
C SER A 189 -57.91 -0.70 -3.15
N LEU A 190 -58.66 -1.79 -3.33
CA LEU A 190 -58.80 -2.51 -4.59
C LEU A 190 -59.38 -1.59 -5.67
N ARG A 191 -58.76 -1.59 -6.85
CA ARG A 191 -59.42 -1.76 -8.15
C ARG A 191 -58.45 -2.41 -9.13
#